data_AF-A0A972KYF2-F1
#
_entry.id   AF-A0A972KYF2-F1
#
_cell.length_a   1.000
_cell.length_b   1.000
_cell.length_c   1.000
_cell.angle_alpha   90.00
_cell.angle_beta   90.00
_cell.angle_gamma   90.00
#
_symmetry.space_group_name_H-M   'P 1'
#
loop_
_entity.id
_entity.type
_entity.pdbx_description
1 polymer ?
#
loop_
_entity_poly.entity_id
_entity_poly.type
_entity_poly.pdbx_seq_one_letter_code
_entity_poly.pdbx_strand_id
1 'polypeptide(L)'
;IEFSEVEERKKALAKLIGVERKTWLKVEGFDRVYPIANEDLDRETDEKTSSVHFMRFEFSEAMIKALKEGASMNAGVDHPEYQHEIMLDEFVRESLLSDFD
;
A
#
# COMPACT_ATOMS: atom_id res chain seq x y z
N ILE A 1 -1.88 -10.76 1.96
CA ILE A 1 -1.34 -11.29 3.23
C ILE A 1 -1.33 -12.80 3.16
N GLU A 2 -0.14 -13.41 3.16
CA GLU A 2 0.02 -14.84 2.89
C GLU A 2 0.85 -15.50 3.98
N PHE A 3 0.39 -16.66 4.42
CA PHE A 3 1.04 -17.53 5.40
C PHE A 3 0.77 -18.97 5.00
N SER A 4 1.80 -19.81 5.02
CA SER A 4 1.73 -21.22 4.61
C SER A 4 0.75 -22.00 5.47
N GLU A 5 0.83 -21.83 6.79
CA GLU A 5 -0.01 -22.55 7.74
C GLU A 5 -1.32 -21.82 8.01
N VAL A 6 -2.43 -22.58 7.97
CA VAL A 6 -3.79 -22.01 8.13
C VAL A 6 -3.98 -21.37 9.50
N GLU A 7 -3.47 -22.01 10.56
CA GLU A 7 -3.62 -21.50 11.93
C GLU A 7 -2.74 -20.28 12.20
N GLU A 8 -1.57 -20.21 11.57
CA GLU A 8 -0.73 -19.01 11.59
C GLU A 8 -1.43 -17.86 10.87
N ARG A 9 -1.95 -18.12 9.67
CA ARG A 9 -2.68 -17.14 8.87
C ARG A 9 -3.84 -16.52 9.64
N LYS A 10 -4.66 -17.34 10.31
CA LYS A 10 -5.79 -16.84 11.12
C LYS A 10 -5.33 -15.89 12.23
N LYS A 11 -4.27 -16.25 12.95
CA LYS A 11 -3.72 -15.41 14.03
C LYS A 11 -3.13 -14.11 13.48
N ALA A 12 -2.43 -14.17 12.35
CA ALA A 12 -1.88 -12.98 11.71
C ALA A 12 -2.97 -12.03 11.20
N LEU A 13 -4.02 -12.54 10.56
CA LEU A 13 -5.14 -11.72 10.08
C LEU A 13 -5.92 -11.04 11.22
N ALA A 14 -6.00 -11.64 12.40
CA ALA A 14 -6.58 -11.00 13.58
C ALA A 14 -5.70 -9.88 14.15
N LYS A 15 -4.38 -9.95 13.95
CA LYS A 15 -3.41 -8.94 14.40
C LYS A 15 -3.25 -7.77 13.42
N LEU A 16 -3.40 -8.05 12.13
CA LEU A 16 -3.15 -7.09 11.04
C LEU A 16 -4.42 -6.29 10.65
N ILE A 17 -5.35 -6.11 11.57
CA ILE A 17 -6.57 -5.33 11.33
C ILE A 17 -6.20 -3.90 10.98
N GLY A 18 -6.63 -3.43 9.82
CA GLY A 18 -6.34 -2.09 9.33
C GLY A 18 -4.99 -1.93 8.64
N VAL A 19 -4.24 -3.02 8.40
CA VAL A 19 -2.93 -2.96 7.74
C VAL A 19 -3.00 -2.33 6.35
N GLU A 20 -4.09 -2.55 5.61
CA GLU A 20 -4.32 -1.98 4.29
C GLU A 20 -4.30 -0.45 4.31
N ARG A 21 -4.92 0.16 5.32
CA ARG A 21 -4.95 1.63 5.55
C ARG A 21 -3.61 2.19 6.04
N LYS A 22 -2.68 1.31 6.43
CA LYS A 22 -1.33 1.65 6.89
C LYS A 22 -0.25 1.38 5.85
N THR A 23 -0.62 0.82 4.69
CA THR A 23 0.26 0.80 3.53
C THR A 23 0.38 2.21 2.96
N TRP A 24 1.51 2.54 2.37
CA TRP A 24 1.77 3.86 1.79
C TRP A 24 2.74 3.78 0.61
N LEU A 25 2.59 4.74 -0.30
CA LEU A 25 3.57 5.07 -1.33
C LEU A 25 4.10 6.48 -1.07
N LYS A 26 5.34 6.76 -1.47
CA LYS A 26 5.95 8.08 -1.29
C LYS A 26 6.80 8.44 -2.50
N VAL A 27 6.52 9.60 -3.10
CA VAL A 27 7.40 10.22 -4.09
C VAL A 27 8.44 11.08 -3.37
N GLU A 28 9.68 11.04 -3.81
CA GLU A 28 10.75 11.87 -3.26
C GLU A 28 10.36 13.36 -3.22
N GLY A 29 10.53 13.99 -2.05
CA GLY A 29 10.15 15.39 -1.84
C GLY A 29 8.68 15.63 -1.49
N PHE A 30 7.84 14.58 -1.42
CA PHE A 30 6.42 14.67 -1.05
C PHE A 30 6.10 13.88 0.23
N ASP A 31 4.93 14.17 0.81
CA ASP A 31 4.37 13.39 1.91
C ASP A 31 3.93 11.98 1.45
N ARG A 32 3.75 11.08 2.43
CA ARG A 32 3.23 9.73 2.17
C ARG A 32 1.80 9.79 1.65
N VAL A 33 1.52 9.01 0.60
CA VAL A 33 0.19 8.76 0.05
C VAL A 33 -0.33 7.46 0.67
N TYR A 34 -1.41 7.55 1.44
CA TYR A 34 -2.13 6.40 1.99
C TYR A 34 -3.31 6.04 1.08
N PRO A 35 -3.68 4.75 0.95
CA PRO A 35 -4.70 4.34 0.01
C PRO A 35 -6.12 4.59 0.53
N ILE A 36 -7.03 4.70 -0.43
CA ILE A 36 -8.44 4.42 -0.22
C ILE A 36 -8.61 2.91 -0.45
N ALA A 37 -8.92 2.18 0.62
CA ALA A 37 -8.98 0.72 0.59
C ALA A 37 -10.41 0.20 0.59
N ASN A 38 -10.67 -0.87 -0.17
CA ASN A 38 -11.91 -1.64 -0.18
C ASN A 38 -13.20 -0.81 -0.41
N GLU A 39 -13.13 0.25 -1.22
CA GLU A 39 -14.28 1.12 -1.51
C GLU A 39 -15.46 0.41 -2.21
N ASP A 40 -15.19 -0.77 -2.76
CA ASP A 40 -16.14 -1.66 -3.44
C ASP A 40 -16.83 -2.66 -2.50
N LEU A 41 -16.45 -2.70 -1.22
CA LEU A 41 -16.96 -3.67 -0.24
C LEU A 41 -17.81 -3.01 0.84
N ASP A 42 -19.05 -3.47 1.00
CA ASP A 42 -19.98 -3.03 2.06
C ASP A 42 -19.59 -3.49 3.49
N ARG A 43 -18.43 -4.12 3.68
CA ARG A 43 -18.14 -4.92 4.88
C ARG A 43 -16.82 -4.55 5.52
N GLU A 44 -16.90 -4.07 6.77
CA GLU A 44 -15.83 -4.18 7.75
C GLU A 44 -16.32 -5.07 8.89
N THR A 45 -15.58 -6.15 9.18
CA THR A 45 -15.82 -6.94 10.39
C THR A 45 -14.68 -6.69 11.35
N ASP A 46 -14.98 -6.29 12.58
CA ASP A 46 -13.97 -5.93 13.59
C ASP A 46 -13.15 -7.12 14.13
N GLU A 47 -13.45 -8.35 13.70
CA GLU A 47 -12.79 -9.56 14.24
C GLU A 47 -11.49 -9.95 13.53
N LYS A 48 -11.36 -9.67 12.22
CA LYS A 48 -10.18 -10.04 11.42
C LYS A 48 -10.14 -9.27 10.09
N THR A 49 -8.93 -9.05 9.57
CA THR A 49 -8.75 -8.51 8.22
C THR A 49 -8.83 -9.58 7.12
N SER A 50 -8.98 -9.13 5.88
CA SER A 50 -8.96 -9.99 4.70
C SER A 50 -7.53 -10.37 4.32
N SER A 51 -7.34 -11.52 3.67
CA SER A 51 -6.04 -11.83 3.06
C SER A 51 -5.76 -11.01 1.80
N VAL A 52 -6.82 -10.46 1.19
CA VAL A 52 -6.80 -9.68 -0.07
C VAL A 52 -7.53 -8.36 0.12
N HIS A 53 -6.91 -7.27 -0.31
CA HIS A 53 -7.46 -5.92 -0.27
C HIS A 53 -7.29 -5.26 -1.63
N PHE A 54 -8.27 -4.44 -2.02
CA PHE A 54 -8.13 -3.53 -3.14
C PHE A 54 -7.78 -2.15 -2.61
N MET A 55 -6.78 -1.52 -3.22
CA MET A 55 -6.23 -0.23 -2.77
C MET A 55 -6.07 0.69 -3.95
N ARG A 56 -6.60 1.90 -3.82
CA ARG A 56 -6.42 2.98 -4.78
C ARG A 56 -5.59 4.08 -4.15
N PHE A 57 -4.51 4.45 -4.82
CA PHE A 57 -3.63 5.55 -4.41
C PHE A 57 -3.89 6.76 -5.28
N GLU A 58 -4.17 7.90 -4.67
CA GLU A 58 -4.39 9.15 -5.39
C GLU A 58 -3.12 10.00 -5.34
N PHE A 59 -2.54 10.25 -6.52
CA PHE A 59 -1.38 11.12 -6.67
C PHE A 59 -1.80 12.48 -7.22
N SER A 60 -1.19 13.54 -6.70
CA SER A 60 -1.36 14.88 -7.26
C SER A 60 -0.59 15.05 -8.56
N GLU A 61 -1.00 16.01 -9.39
CA GLU A 61 -0.27 16.36 -10.62
C GLU A 61 1.21 16.69 -10.36
N ALA A 62 1.51 17.33 -9.22
CA ALA A 62 2.88 17.66 -8.83
C ALA A 62 3.72 16.41 -8.55
N MET A 63 3.14 15.39 -7.91
CA MET A 63 3.82 14.10 -7.67
C MET A 63 4.05 13.36 -8.98
N ILE A 64 3.05 13.30 -9.85
CA ILE A 64 3.15 12.65 -11.17
C ILE A 64 4.24 13.33 -12.00
N LYS A 65 4.26 14.66 -12.02
CA LYS A 65 5.31 15.43 -12.70
C LYS A 65 6.70 15.11 -12.16
N ALA A 66 6.88 15.07 -10.84
CA ALA A 66 8.17 14.73 -10.23
C ALA A 66 8.62 13.32 -10.62
N LEU A 67 7.71 12.34 -10.65
CA LEU A 67 8.02 10.99 -11.14
C LEU A 67 8.43 10.99 -12.62
N LYS A 68 7.75 11.75 -13.48
CA LYS A 68 8.13 11.96 -14.90
C LYS A 68 9.50 12.63 -15.04
N GLU A 69 9.93 13.42 -14.05
CA GLU A 69 11.26 14.05 -13.98
C GLU A 69 12.34 13.15 -13.33
N GLY A 70 11.99 11.91 -12.95
CA GLY A 70 12.94 10.92 -12.42
C GLY A 70 13.02 10.84 -10.90
N ALA A 71 12.08 11.45 -10.17
CA ALA A 71 12.01 11.29 -8.71
C ALA A 71 11.86 9.82 -8.32
N SER A 72 12.54 9.41 -7.25
CA SER A 72 12.43 8.07 -6.69
C SER A 72 11.07 7.84 -6.02
N MET A 73 10.66 6.57 -5.92
CA MET A 73 9.45 6.17 -5.21
C MET A 73 9.76 5.10 -4.17
N ASN A 74 9.20 5.26 -2.97
CA ASN A 74 9.25 4.29 -1.90
C ASN A 74 7.85 3.72 -1.64
N ALA A 75 7.82 2.49 -1.15
CA ALA A 75 6.62 1.84 -0.65
C ALA A 75 6.86 1.35 0.77
N GLY A 76 5.82 1.31 1.60
CA GLY A 76 5.95 0.74 2.92
C GLY A 76 4.64 0.49 3.63
N VAL A 77 4.77 -0.03 4.85
CA VAL A 77 3.68 -0.29 5.77
C VAL A 77 4.08 0.26 7.12
N ASP A 78 3.18 1.01 7.74
CA ASP A 78 3.36 1.58 9.08
C ASP A 78 2.25 1.09 10.02
N HIS A 79 2.27 -0.21 10.30
CA HIS A 79 1.31 -0.88 11.17
C HIS A 79 2.03 -1.39 12.44
N PRO A 80 1.44 -1.31 13.65
CA PRO A 80 2.11 -1.73 14.88
C PRO A 80 2.63 -3.18 14.87
N GLU A 81 1.91 -4.08 14.20
CA GLU A 81 2.31 -5.49 14.04
C GLU A 81 3.17 -5.75 12.78
N TYR A 82 3.40 -4.74 11.93
CA TYR A 82 4.22 -4.86 10.72
C TYR A 82 4.71 -3.50 10.21
N GLN A 83 6.01 -3.22 10.37
CA GLN A 83 6.66 -2.02 9.87
C GLN A 83 7.77 -2.40 8.90
N HIS A 84 7.64 -1.95 7.65
CA HIS A 84 8.62 -2.24 6.60
C HIS A 84 8.56 -1.17 5.51
N GLU A 85 9.70 -0.87 4.91
CA GLU A 85 9.78 0.03 3.76
C GLU A 85 10.82 -0.45 2.76
N ILE A 86 10.58 -0.15 1.50
CA ILE A 86 11.46 -0.44 0.39
C ILE A 86 11.53 0.78 -0.54
N MET A 87 12.64 0.89 -1.27
CA MET A 87 12.71 1.71 -2.47
C MET A 87 12.24 0.86 -3.65
N LEU A 88 11.37 1.42 -4.50
CA LEU A 88 10.93 0.70 -5.69
C LEU A 88 12.05 0.70 -6.73
N ASP A 89 12.23 -0.45 -7.37
CA ASP A 89 13.13 -0.57 -8.51
C ASP A 89 12.63 0.29 -9.68
N GLU A 90 13.57 0.81 -10.46
CA GLU A 90 13.29 1.73 -11.55
C GLU A 90 12.28 1.18 -12.56
N PHE A 91 12.40 -0.10 -12.92
CA PHE A 91 11.47 -0.77 -13.84
C PHE A 91 10.02 -0.78 -13.31
N VAL A 92 9.83 -1.01 -12.00
CA VAL A 92 8.49 -1.01 -11.39
C VAL A 92 7.96 0.42 -11.31
N ARG A 93 8.81 1.38 -10.95
CA ARG A 93 8.48 2.80 -10.92
C ARG A 93 8.00 3.30 -12.29
N GLU A 94 8.72 2.98 -13.36
CA GLU A 94 8.37 3.32 -14.75
C GLU A 94 7.05 2.66 -15.18
N SER A 95 6.85 1.38 -14.84
CA SER A 95 5.60 0.67 -15.14
C SER A 95 4.40 1.34 -14.47
N LEU A 96 4.50 1.69 -13.18
CA LEU A 96 3.42 2.38 -12.46
C LEU A 96 3.18 3.78 -13.01
N LEU A 97 4.24 4.49 -13.41
CA LEU A 97 4.12 5.82 -13.98
C LEU A 97 3.33 5.82 -15.30
N SER A 98 3.37 4.72 -16.05
CA SER A 98 2.62 4.57 -17.30
C SER A 98 1.11 4.46 -17.12
N ASP A 99 0.62 4.27 -15.89
CA ASP A 99 -0.81 4.25 -15.56
C ASP A 99 -1.40 5.66 -15.42
N PHE A 100 -0.56 6.71 -15.35
CA PHE A 100 -1.01 8.10 -15.26
C PHE A 100 -0.98 8.80 -16.63
N ASP A 101 -2.08 9.46 -16.98
CA ASP A 101 -2.20 10.29 -18.19
C ASP A 101 -1.19 11.47 -18.22
#